data_AF-A0A158BVF2-F1
#
_entry.id   AF-A0A158BVF2-F1
#
_cell.length_a   1.000
_cell.length_b   1.000
_cell.length_c   1.000
_cell.angle_alpha   90.00
_cell.angle_beta   90.00
_cell.angle_gamma   90.00
#
_symmetry.space_group_name_H-M   'P 1'
#
loop_
_entity.id
_entity.type
_entity.pdbx_description
1 polymer ?
#
loop_
_entity_poly.entity_id
_entity_poly.type
_entity_poly.pdbx_seq_one_letter_code
_entity_poly.pdbx_strand_id
1 'polypeptide(L)'
;MLEFCARHLRHDGLFYLNYNTYPGWHVRGLIRRLLLSRTRTGSSLRERALLAQEIAAQLAQSIRAGDHPFTQLLVRELDFVSEHHFSYIAHEYLAADNHAYWRSEFLRLVAEHGFEYVADADFSYPTGRVTAGAIPQCLEQSPSGLEVDDDAMDLLCYRQLHSPILCLAPLARRPHSLAEFSELTIASALSACATEGEGSNIFRHPSGYEVETRDSGMQAALTRLRTLWPNGMRIGDLFRDVESVMDDLRLLHQNGLIELRCLDAGETHGMAERLNRLEAQQGNYITTAYHTREAVPAGLAETSLYGRATAS
;
A
#
# COMPACT_ATOMS: atom_id res chain seq x y z
N MET A 1 -4.10 -21.45 -11.32
CA MET A 1 -3.20 -20.87 -10.30
C MET A 1 -3.61 -21.28 -8.89
N LEU A 2 -4.83 -20.95 -8.43
CA LEU A 2 -5.28 -21.24 -7.05
C LEU A 2 -5.15 -22.71 -6.66
N GLU A 3 -5.56 -23.64 -7.53
CA GLU A 3 -5.38 -25.09 -7.30
C GLU A 3 -3.91 -25.50 -7.13
N PHE A 4 -2.99 -24.87 -7.87
CA PHE A 4 -1.56 -25.11 -7.70
C PHE A 4 -1.09 -24.61 -6.33
N CYS A 5 -1.48 -23.39 -5.95
CA CYS A 5 -1.13 -22.82 -4.64
C CYS A 5 -1.68 -23.68 -3.50
N ALA A 6 -2.95 -24.13 -3.58
CA ALA A 6 -3.58 -24.94 -2.54
C ALA A 6 -2.83 -26.26 -2.28
N ARG A 7 -2.32 -26.90 -3.34
CA ARG A 7 -1.56 -28.14 -3.24
C ARG A 7 -0.15 -27.99 -2.66
N HIS A 8 0.43 -26.79 -2.71
CA HIS A 8 1.81 -26.55 -2.32
C HIS A 8 1.94 -25.66 -1.07
N LEU A 9 0.85 -25.04 -0.62
CA LEU A 9 0.83 -24.28 0.61
C LEU A 9 0.85 -25.22 1.81
N ARG A 10 1.72 -24.94 2.78
CA ARG A 10 1.70 -25.63 4.07
C ARG A 10 0.40 -25.33 4.80
N HIS A 11 0.00 -26.22 5.71
CA HIS A 11 -1.21 -26.02 6.52
C HIS A 11 -1.18 -24.72 7.35
N ASP A 12 0.01 -24.30 7.81
CA ASP A 12 0.26 -23.06 8.54
C ASP A 12 0.71 -21.90 7.62
N GLY A 13 0.64 -22.09 6.30
CA GLY A 13 1.12 -21.14 5.32
C GLY A 13 0.14 -20.01 5.04
N LEU A 14 0.70 -18.84 4.73
CA LEU A 14 -0.03 -17.69 4.21
C LEU A 14 0.20 -17.57 2.71
N PHE A 15 -0.85 -17.25 1.97
CA PHE A 15 -0.80 -16.98 0.54
C PHE A 15 -1.21 -15.54 0.27
N TYR A 16 -0.25 -14.76 -0.23
CA TYR A 16 -0.44 -13.40 -0.66
C TYR A 16 -0.64 -13.35 -2.18
N LEU A 17 -1.69 -12.67 -2.64
CA LEU A 17 -1.91 -12.39 -4.05
C LEU A 17 -2.58 -11.05 -4.21
N ASN A 18 -2.25 -10.32 -5.29
CA ASN A 18 -2.88 -9.04 -5.58
C ASN A 18 -3.76 -9.17 -6.81
N TYR A 19 -4.88 -8.46 -6.80
CA TYR A 19 -5.77 -8.39 -7.96
C TYR A 19 -6.41 -7.01 -8.05
N ASN A 20 -6.67 -6.58 -9.28
CA ASN A 20 -7.42 -5.37 -9.56
C ASN A 20 -8.88 -5.56 -9.14
N THR A 21 -9.52 -4.56 -8.53
CA THR A 21 -10.90 -4.70 -8.02
C THR A 21 -11.87 -3.72 -8.67
N TYR A 22 -13.12 -4.16 -8.84
CA TYR A 22 -14.22 -3.29 -9.17
C TYR A 22 -14.74 -2.57 -7.91
N PRO A 23 -15.34 -1.37 -8.06
CA PRO A 23 -15.54 -0.63 -9.31
C PRO A 23 -14.37 0.29 -9.68
N GLY A 24 -13.39 0.53 -8.80
CA GLY A 24 -12.34 1.53 -9.02
C GLY A 24 -11.45 1.26 -10.25
N TRP A 25 -11.37 0.01 -10.71
CA TRP A 25 -10.67 -0.33 -11.94
C TRP A 25 -11.46 -0.06 -13.25
N HIS A 26 -12.73 0.37 -13.19
CA HIS A 26 -13.54 0.56 -14.41
C HIS A 26 -12.95 1.58 -15.40
N VAL A 27 -12.49 2.73 -14.91
CA VAL A 27 -11.89 3.78 -15.76
C VAL A 27 -10.62 3.25 -16.41
N ARG A 28 -9.75 2.61 -15.61
CA ARG A 28 -8.54 1.93 -16.09
C ARG A 28 -8.83 0.88 -17.15
N GLY A 29 -9.82 0.02 -16.92
CA GLY A 29 -10.25 -1.00 -17.85
C GLY A 29 -10.77 -0.43 -19.18
N LEU A 30 -11.41 0.73 -19.17
CA LEU A 30 -11.82 1.44 -20.39
C LEU A 30 -10.60 1.94 -21.18
N ILE A 31 -9.66 2.61 -20.52
CA ILE A 31 -8.42 3.10 -21.15
C ILE A 31 -7.59 1.93 -21.68
N ARG A 32 -7.45 0.86 -20.91
CA ARG A 32 -6.77 -0.38 -21.32
C ARG A 32 -7.35 -0.96 -22.61
N ARG A 33 -8.67 -1.10 -22.73
CA ARG A 33 -9.31 -1.61 -23.97
C ARG A 33 -9.00 -0.73 -25.18
N LEU A 34 -9.03 0.59 -25.00
CA LEU A 34 -8.66 1.53 -26.05
C LEU A 34 -7.20 1.34 -26.49
N LEU A 35 -6.26 1.36 -25.54
CA LEU A 35 -4.83 1.25 -25.83
C LEU A 35 -4.47 -0.10 -26.48
N LEU A 36 -5.05 -1.21 -26.01
CA LEU A 36 -4.88 -2.52 -26.64
C LEU A 36 -5.32 -2.51 -28.11
N SER A 37 -6.43 -1.84 -28.44
CA SER A 37 -6.92 -1.75 -29.82
C SER A 37 -6.01 -0.92 -30.73
N ARG A 38 -5.35 0.10 -30.18
CA ARG A 38 -4.54 1.06 -30.94
C ARG A 38 -3.07 0.68 -31.06
N THR A 39 -2.60 -0.24 -30.23
CA THR A 39 -1.18 -0.65 -30.17
C THR A 39 -0.94 -2.02 -30.79
N ARG A 40 -1.88 -2.59 -31.56
CA ARG A 40 -1.72 -3.92 -32.16
C ARG A 40 -0.60 -4.00 -33.20
N THR A 41 -0.19 -2.85 -33.75
CA THR A 41 0.80 -2.74 -34.84
C THR A 41 2.25 -2.69 -34.36
N GLY A 42 2.51 -2.50 -33.06
CA GLY A 42 3.87 -2.45 -32.54
C GLY A 42 4.53 -3.84 -32.56
N SER A 43 5.80 -3.91 -32.96
CA SER A 43 6.51 -5.17 -33.16
C SER A 43 6.98 -5.81 -31.86
N SER A 44 7.18 -5.00 -30.81
CA SER A 44 7.56 -5.44 -29.47
C SER A 44 6.66 -4.87 -28.38
N LEU A 45 6.58 -5.54 -27.22
CA LEU A 45 5.82 -5.03 -26.07
C LEU A 45 6.29 -3.63 -25.63
N ARG A 46 7.59 -3.34 -25.75
CA ARG A 46 8.15 -2.03 -25.45
C ARG A 46 7.65 -0.96 -26.42
N GLU A 47 7.70 -1.21 -27.72
CA GLU A 47 7.16 -0.28 -28.73
C GLU A 47 5.67 -0.03 -28.54
N ARG A 48 4.91 -1.10 -28.24
CA ARG A 48 3.49 -0.99 -27.95
C ARG A 48 3.22 -0.13 -26.71
N ALA A 49 4.04 -0.27 -25.67
CA ALA A 49 3.95 0.55 -24.47
C ALA A 49 4.26 2.02 -24.76
N LEU A 50 5.36 2.31 -25.48
CA LEU A 50 5.71 3.69 -25.85
C LEU A 50 4.62 4.34 -26.72
N LEU A 51 4.09 3.60 -27.71
CA LEU A 51 2.96 4.06 -28.52
C LEU A 51 1.70 4.30 -27.66
N ALA A 52 1.44 3.47 -26.65
CA ALA A 52 0.33 3.68 -25.72
C ALA A 52 0.48 5.01 -24.95
N GLN A 53 1.70 5.35 -24.52
CA GLN A 53 1.98 6.61 -23.84
C GLN A 53 1.76 7.83 -24.74
N GLU A 54 2.23 7.76 -25.99
CA GLU A 54 2.00 8.81 -26.99
C GLU A 54 0.51 9.03 -27.25
N ILE A 55 -0.25 7.95 -27.46
CA ILE A 55 -1.70 8.02 -27.66
C ILE A 55 -2.37 8.61 -26.41
N ALA A 56 -1.96 8.18 -25.22
CA ALA A 56 -2.55 8.67 -23.98
C ALA A 56 -2.34 10.17 -23.80
N ALA A 57 -1.12 10.67 -24.05
CA ALA A 57 -0.80 12.09 -23.99
C ALA A 57 -1.63 12.93 -24.99
N GLN A 58 -1.78 12.45 -26.23
CA GLN A 58 -2.59 13.14 -27.25
C GLN A 58 -4.07 13.20 -26.88
N LEU A 59 -4.62 12.10 -26.35
CA LEU A 59 -6.01 12.04 -25.91
C LEU A 59 -6.26 12.93 -24.70
N ALA A 60 -5.37 12.90 -23.70
CA ALA A 60 -5.45 13.75 -22.53
C ALA A 60 -5.51 15.22 -22.94
N GLN A 61 -4.60 15.67 -23.82
CA GLN A 61 -4.57 17.03 -24.33
C GLN A 61 -5.86 17.43 -25.06
N SER A 62 -6.46 16.50 -25.80
CA SER A 62 -7.66 16.77 -26.62
C SER A 62 -8.93 16.95 -25.78
N ILE A 63 -9.04 16.28 -24.64
CA ILE A 63 -10.24 16.29 -23.81
C ILE A 63 -10.09 17.13 -22.53
N ARG A 64 -8.88 17.61 -22.22
CA ARG A 64 -8.57 18.33 -20.96
C ARG A 64 -9.46 19.54 -20.69
N ALA A 65 -9.92 20.22 -21.74
CA ALA A 65 -10.80 21.38 -21.64
C ALA A 65 -12.29 21.03 -21.40
N GLY A 66 -12.63 19.75 -21.29
CA GLY A 66 -14.00 19.31 -21.03
C GLY A 66 -14.40 19.48 -19.56
N ASP A 67 -15.53 20.15 -19.32
CA ASP A 67 -16.02 20.43 -17.96
C ASP A 67 -16.71 19.24 -17.27
N HIS A 68 -17.03 18.19 -18.02
CA HIS A 68 -17.76 17.04 -17.48
C HIS A 68 -16.90 16.26 -16.46
N PRO A 69 -17.39 15.93 -15.24
CA PRO A 69 -16.59 15.25 -14.22
C PRO A 69 -15.95 13.93 -14.67
N PHE A 70 -16.66 13.16 -15.50
CA PHE A 70 -16.11 11.94 -16.12
C PHE A 70 -14.86 12.22 -16.97
N THR A 71 -14.80 13.35 -17.68
CA THR A 71 -13.63 13.74 -18.45
C THR A 71 -12.41 13.95 -17.56
N GLN A 72 -12.60 14.50 -16.36
CA GLN A 72 -11.50 14.68 -15.40
C GLN A 72 -10.93 13.33 -14.94
N LEU A 73 -11.78 12.31 -14.72
CA LEU A 73 -11.32 10.96 -14.40
C LEU A 73 -10.53 10.33 -15.55
N LEU A 74 -11.02 10.49 -16.79
CA LEU A 74 -10.32 10.01 -17.98
C LEU A 74 -8.96 10.69 -18.16
N VAL A 75 -8.90 12.02 -18.01
CA VAL A 75 -7.64 12.78 -18.12
C VAL A 75 -6.63 12.30 -17.09
N ARG A 76 -7.03 12.11 -15.82
CA ARG A 76 -6.13 11.60 -14.78
C ARG A 76 -5.57 10.21 -15.13
N GLU A 77 -6.40 9.31 -15.63
CA GLU A 77 -5.96 7.97 -16.02
C GLU A 77 -5.06 7.99 -17.28
N LEU A 78 -5.34 8.87 -18.24
CA LEU A 78 -4.50 9.05 -19.43
C LEU A 78 -3.15 9.70 -19.09
N ASP A 79 -3.15 10.71 -18.21
CA ASP A 79 -1.94 11.34 -17.70
C ASP A 79 -1.09 10.28 -16.97
N PHE A 80 -1.71 9.47 -16.10
CA PHE A 80 -1.05 8.33 -15.46
C PHE A 80 -0.37 7.42 -16.48
N VAL A 81 -1.06 7.02 -17.56
CA VAL A 81 -0.44 6.20 -18.62
C VAL A 81 0.75 6.91 -19.26
N SER A 82 0.61 8.20 -19.57
CA SER A 82 1.65 8.95 -20.28
C SER A 82 2.91 9.19 -19.43
N GLU A 83 2.77 9.33 -18.12
CA GLU A 83 3.84 9.74 -17.20
C GLU A 83 4.61 8.56 -16.57
N HIS A 84 3.99 7.37 -16.49
CA HIS A 84 4.63 6.21 -15.83
C HIS A 84 5.61 5.47 -16.74
N HIS A 85 6.57 4.75 -16.15
CA HIS A 85 7.56 4.00 -16.92
C HIS A 85 6.89 2.96 -17.85
N PHE A 86 7.40 2.82 -19.08
CA PHE A 86 6.82 1.95 -20.11
C PHE A 86 6.62 0.50 -19.64
N SER A 87 7.47 0.00 -18.72
CA SER A 87 7.31 -1.36 -18.16
C SER A 87 6.05 -1.51 -17.33
N TYR A 88 5.64 -0.46 -16.60
CA TYR A 88 4.38 -0.45 -15.88
C TYR A 88 3.21 -0.46 -16.86
N ILE A 89 3.29 0.37 -17.91
CA ILE A 89 2.25 0.42 -18.96
C ILE A 89 2.10 -0.93 -19.66
N ALA A 90 3.23 -1.57 -19.95
CA ALA A 90 3.27 -2.91 -20.52
C ALA A 90 2.56 -3.94 -19.61
N HIS A 91 2.86 -3.95 -18.31
CA HIS A 91 2.27 -4.88 -17.35
C HIS A 91 0.78 -4.60 -17.11
N GLU A 92 0.41 -3.35 -16.81
CA GLU A 92 -0.94 -3.02 -16.37
C GLU A 92 -1.93 -2.91 -17.56
N TYR A 93 -1.56 -2.19 -18.61
CA TYR A 93 -2.47 -1.85 -19.72
C TYR A 93 -2.32 -2.76 -20.94
N LEU A 94 -1.19 -3.45 -21.09
CA LEU A 94 -0.93 -4.25 -22.30
C LEU A 94 -0.72 -5.75 -22.05
N ALA A 95 -0.63 -6.21 -20.80
CA ALA A 95 -0.61 -7.64 -20.49
C ALA A 95 -1.79 -8.35 -21.16
N ALA A 96 -1.62 -9.60 -21.60
CA ALA A 96 -2.73 -10.34 -22.23
C ALA A 96 -3.87 -10.54 -21.23
N ASP A 97 -3.52 -11.02 -20.04
CA ASP A 97 -4.44 -11.33 -18.97
C ASP A 97 -4.30 -10.29 -17.84
N ASN A 98 -5.34 -9.49 -17.65
CA ASN A 98 -5.48 -8.61 -16.49
C ASN A 98 -6.98 -8.42 -16.26
N HIS A 99 -7.50 -9.12 -15.26
CA HIS A 99 -8.91 -9.17 -14.93
C HIS A 99 -9.12 -8.55 -13.57
N ALA A 100 -10.05 -7.60 -13.50
CA ALA A 100 -10.56 -7.14 -12.23
C ALA A 100 -11.71 -8.03 -11.78
N TYR A 101 -11.86 -8.16 -10.47
CA TYR A 101 -12.94 -8.92 -9.83
C TYR A 101 -13.69 -8.01 -8.87
N TRP A 102 -14.97 -8.26 -8.64
CA TRP A 102 -15.59 -7.79 -7.40
C TRP A 102 -14.98 -8.55 -6.22
N ARG A 103 -14.93 -7.94 -5.04
CA ARG A 103 -14.37 -8.59 -3.85
C ARG A 103 -15.20 -9.81 -3.47
N SER A 104 -16.52 -9.73 -3.54
CA SER A 104 -17.41 -10.88 -3.30
C SER A 104 -17.18 -12.04 -4.28
N GLU A 105 -16.92 -11.74 -5.55
CA GLU A 105 -16.61 -12.74 -6.58
C GLU A 105 -15.26 -13.42 -6.29
N PHE A 106 -14.24 -12.62 -5.98
CA PHE A 106 -12.92 -13.13 -5.65
C PHE A 106 -12.94 -14.02 -4.39
N LEU A 107 -13.61 -13.58 -3.32
CA LEU A 107 -13.72 -14.35 -2.08
C LEU A 107 -14.43 -15.69 -2.28
N ARG A 108 -15.44 -15.74 -3.16
CA ARG A 108 -16.09 -16.99 -3.56
C ARG A 108 -15.15 -17.91 -4.32
N LEU A 109 -14.42 -17.37 -5.30
CA LEU A 109 -13.48 -18.12 -6.13
C LEU A 109 -12.38 -18.78 -5.29
N VAL A 110 -11.84 -18.08 -4.29
CA VAL A 110 -10.79 -18.65 -3.42
C VAL A 110 -11.36 -19.68 -2.43
N ALA A 111 -12.58 -19.47 -1.93
CA ALA A 111 -13.27 -20.44 -1.09
C ALA A 111 -13.54 -21.77 -1.81
N GLU A 112 -13.92 -21.72 -3.09
CA GLU A 112 -14.07 -22.92 -3.95
C GLU A 112 -12.78 -23.73 -4.07
N HIS A 113 -11.62 -23.12 -3.83
CA HIS A 113 -10.31 -23.76 -3.86
C HIS A 113 -9.76 -24.08 -2.45
N GLY A 114 -10.60 -24.01 -1.41
CA GLY A 114 -10.24 -24.36 -0.04
C GLY A 114 -9.44 -23.29 0.71
N PHE A 115 -9.45 -22.04 0.24
CA PHE A 115 -8.84 -20.92 0.94
C PHE A 115 -9.85 -20.14 1.77
N GLU A 116 -9.39 -19.58 2.87
CA GLU A 116 -10.11 -18.58 3.66
C GLU A 116 -9.32 -17.27 3.74
N TYR A 117 -10.05 -16.15 3.68
CA TYR A 117 -9.49 -14.81 3.81
C TYR A 117 -9.03 -14.56 5.25
N VAL A 118 -7.82 -14.04 5.42
CA VAL A 118 -7.25 -13.64 6.72
C VAL A 118 -7.43 -12.13 6.90
N ALA A 119 -6.76 -11.35 6.05
CA ALA A 119 -6.72 -9.90 6.06
C ALA A 119 -6.22 -9.38 4.69
N ASP A 120 -6.29 -8.08 4.44
CA ASP A 120 -5.50 -7.46 3.37
C ASP A 120 -4.13 -7.05 3.93
N ALA A 121 -3.07 -7.25 3.14
CA ALA A 121 -1.75 -6.74 3.47
C ALA A 121 -1.69 -5.20 3.41
N ASP A 122 -2.67 -4.60 2.75
CA ASP A 122 -2.70 -3.18 2.49
C ASP A 122 -3.81 -2.46 3.27
N PHE A 123 -3.38 -1.76 4.31
CA PHE A 123 -4.25 -0.86 5.09
C PHE A 123 -4.20 0.59 4.57
N SER A 124 -3.27 0.92 3.66
CA SER A 124 -2.78 2.30 3.49
C SER A 124 -2.72 2.79 2.04
N TYR A 125 -3.21 2.03 1.06
CA TYR A 125 -3.23 2.55 -0.31
C TYR A 125 -4.02 3.87 -0.39
N PRO A 126 -3.52 4.88 -1.13
CA PRO A 126 -4.19 6.17 -1.32
C PRO A 126 -5.56 6.09 -2.01
N THR A 127 -5.96 4.93 -2.53
CA THR A 127 -7.26 4.73 -3.14
C THR A 127 -8.34 4.67 -2.05
N GLY A 128 -8.78 5.88 -1.69
CA GLY A 128 -9.92 6.25 -0.87
C GLY A 128 -9.98 5.63 0.52
N ARG A 129 -9.78 6.49 1.52
CA ARG A 129 -10.28 6.24 2.86
C ARG A 129 -11.65 6.87 2.97
N VAL A 130 -12.62 6.13 3.47
CA VAL A 130 -13.81 6.77 4.00
C VAL A 130 -13.49 7.24 5.42
N THR A 131 -13.75 8.51 5.70
CA THR A 131 -13.50 9.09 7.01
C THR A 131 -14.17 8.24 8.09
N ALA A 132 -13.42 7.91 9.15
CA ALA A 132 -13.97 7.20 10.29
C ALA A 132 -15.24 7.90 10.79
N GLY A 133 -16.34 7.16 10.89
CA GLY A 133 -17.66 7.66 11.31
C GLY A 133 -18.63 8.03 10.19
N ALA A 134 -18.18 8.31 8.95
CA ALA A 134 -19.08 8.71 7.87
C ALA A 134 -20.04 7.60 7.43
N ILE A 135 -19.58 6.34 7.42
CA ILE A 135 -20.40 5.19 7.02
C ILE A 135 -21.36 4.75 8.13
N PRO A 136 -20.90 4.52 9.39
CA PRO A 136 -21.81 4.16 10.47
C PRO A 136 -22.93 5.19 10.67
N GLN A 137 -22.62 6.48 10.62
CA GLN A 137 -23.63 7.55 10.73
C GLN A 137 -24.65 7.53 9.59
N CYS A 138 -24.20 7.22 8.36
CA CYS A 138 -25.09 7.13 7.21
C CYS A 138 -26.00 5.87 7.27
N LEU A 139 -25.47 4.76 7.78
CA LEU A 139 -26.21 3.51 7.93
C LEU A 139 -27.24 3.55 9.06
N GLU A 140 -26.88 4.13 10.21
CA GLU A 140 -27.81 4.33 11.34
C GLU A 140 -29.02 5.19 10.95
N GLN A 141 -28.83 6.10 9.99
CA GLN A 141 -29.87 7.00 9.48
C GLN A 141 -30.63 6.44 8.28
N SER A 142 -30.30 5.23 7.81
CA SER A 142 -30.90 4.65 6.61
C SER A 142 -32.25 3.99 6.93
N PRO A 143 -33.39 4.56 6.50
CA PRO A 143 -34.72 4.00 6.78
C PRO A 143 -34.98 2.68 6.04
N SER A 144 -34.14 2.31 5.08
CA SER A 144 -34.27 1.07 4.31
C SER A 144 -33.54 -0.13 4.94
N GLY A 145 -32.79 0.06 6.03
CA GLY A 145 -31.95 -1.00 6.61
C GLY A 145 -30.84 -1.45 5.65
N LEU A 146 -30.33 -0.52 4.83
CA LEU A 146 -29.24 -0.80 3.88
C LEU A 146 -28.01 -1.32 4.65
N GLU A 147 -27.58 -2.54 4.34
CA GLU A 147 -26.27 -3.04 4.77
C GLU A 147 -25.22 -2.64 3.73
N VAL A 148 -24.10 -2.07 4.19
CA VAL A 148 -22.95 -1.78 3.32
C VAL A 148 -22.06 -3.01 3.34
N ASP A 149 -22.09 -3.77 2.26
CA ASP A 149 -21.20 -4.91 2.05
C ASP A 149 -19.81 -4.48 1.60
N ASP A 150 -18.92 -5.46 1.50
CA ASP A 150 -17.52 -5.29 1.10
C ASP A 150 -17.37 -4.65 -0.31
N ASP A 151 -18.26 -4.95 -1.26
CA ASP A 151 -18.21 -4.37 -2.61
C ASP A 151 -18.68 -2.90 -2.60
N ALA A 152 -19.68 -2.57 -1.81
CA ALA A 152 -20.12 -1.19 -1.57
C ALA A 152 -19.04 -0.38 -0.85
N MET A 153 -18.32 -0.99 0.10
CA MET A 153 -17.15 -0.38 0.73
C MET A 153 -16.07 -0.04 -0.31
N ASP A 154 -15.78 -0.95 -1.23
CA ASP A 154 -14.81 -0.72 -2.31
C ASP A 154 -15.24 0.41 -3.25
N LEU A 155 -16.54 0.55 -3.52
CA LEU A 155 -17.07 1.69 -4.26
C LEU A 155 -16.84 3.01 -3.51
N LEU A 156 -17.20 3.07 -2.22
CA LEU A 156 -17.05 4.27 -1.40
C LEU A 156 -15.57 4.67 -1.23
N CYS A 157 -14.68 3.68 -1.18
CA CYS A 157 -13.23 3.86 -1.13
C CYS A 157 -12.58 4.06 -2.51
N TYR A 158 -13.33 4.02 -3.61
CA TYR A 158 -12.74 4.01 -4.96
C TYR A 158 -11.57 3.01 -5.09
N ARG A 159 -11.73 1.81 -4.51
CA ARG A 159 -10.64 0.84 -4.44
C ARG A 159 -10.36 0.28 -5.83
N GLN A 160 -9.07 0.27 -6.20
CA GLN A 160 -8.63 -0.21 -7.51
C GLN A 160 -7.85 -1.53 -7.42
N LEU A 161 -7.33 -1.86 -6.24
CA LEU A 161 -6.49 -3.02 -6.00
C LEU A 161 -6.80 -3.59 -4.60
N HIS A 162 -6.78 -4.92 -4.53
CA HIS A 162 -6.75 -5.67 -3.29
C HIS A 162 -5.45 -6.49 -3.20
N SER A 163 -4.98 -6.68 -1.97
CA SER A 163 -3.77 -7.44 -1.66
C SER A 163 -4.07 -8.44 -0.54
N PRO A 164 -5.02 -9.37 -0.74
CA PRO A 164 -5.45 -10.30 0.27
C PRO A 164 -4.34 -11.26 0.69
N ILE A 165 -4.35 -11.56 1.98
CA ILE A 165 -3.65 -12.67 2.60
C ILE A 165 -4.69 -13.76 2.88
N LEU A 166 -4.42 -14.94 2.35
CA LEU A 166 -5.26 -16.13 2.44
C LEU A 166 -4.54 -17.24 3.21
N CYS A 167 -5.30 -18.20 3.72
CA CYS A 167 -4.79 -19.43 4.32
C CYS A 167 -5.66 -20.62 3.89
N LEU A 168 -5.20 -21.86 4.12
CA LEU A 168 -6.05 -23.03 3.90
C LEU A 168 -7.14 -23.10 4.99
N ALA A 169 -8.35 -23.44 4.59
CA ALA A 169 -9.46 -23.70 5.51
C ALA A 169 -9.17 -24.91 6.43
N PRO A 170 -9.68 -24.91 7.68
CA PRO A 170 -10.47 -23.85 8.31
C PRO A 170 -9.60 -22.82 9.06
N LEU A 171 -9.99 -21.53 9.00
CA LEU A 171 -9.38 -20.47 9.82
C LEU A 171 -10.13 -20.31 11.14
N ALA A 172 -9.44 -20.62 12.25
CA ALA A 172 -9.97 -20.34 13.59
C ALA A 172 -9.74 -18.86 13.97
N ARG A 173 -10.71 -18.00 13.65
CA ARG A 173 -10.69 -16.58 14.06
C ARG A 173 -10.86 -16.47 15.57
N ARG A 174 -9.92 -15.79 16.25
CA ARG A 174 -10.03 -15.41 17.66
C ARG A 174 -9.57 -13.97 17.87
N PRO A 175 -10.07 -13.27 18.89
CA PRO A 175 -9.50 -12.01 19.33
C PRO A 175 -8.02 -12.18 19.71
N HIS A 176 -7.23 -11.14 19.48
CA HIS A 176 -5.87 -11.08 20.03
C HIS A 176 -5.95 -10.82 21.54
N SER A 177 -4.99 -11.38 22.28
CA SER A 177 -4.79 -11.07 23.69
C SER A 177 -3.94 -9.81 23.88
N LEU A 178 -4.05 -9.17 25.04
CA LEU A 178 -3.16 -8.08 25.43
C LEU A 178 -1.69 -8.52 25.41
N ALA A 179 -1.40 -9.76 25.80
CA ALA A 179 -0.05 -10.31 25.76
C ALA A 179 0.51 -10.35 24.34
N GLU A 180 -0.26 -10.86 23.37
CA GLU A 180 0.16 -10.88 21.96
C GLU A 180 0.35 -9.47 21.39
N PHE A 181 -0.52 -8.53 21.74
CA PHE A 181 -0.38 -7.14 21.32
C PHE A 181 0.87 -6.49 21.94
N SER A 182 1.17 -6.80 23.20
CA SER A 182 2.36 -6.28 23.90
C SER A 182 3.68 -6.74 23.30
N GLU A 183 3.71 -7.93 22.67
CA GLU A 183 4.90 -8.48 22.02
C GLU A 183 5.17 -7.88 20.64
N LEU A 184 4.22 -7.15 20.04
CA LEU A 184 4.44 -6.46 18.77
C LEU A 184 5.48 -5.36 18.94
N THR A 185 6.33 -5.21 17.93
CA THR A 185 7.25 -4.09 17.80
C THR A 185 6.53 -2.91 17.16
N ILE A 186 6.57 -1.75 17.81
CA ILE A 186 6.09 -0.49 17.26
C ILE A 186 7.26 0.34 16.74
N ALA A 187 7.10 0.95 15.56
CA ALA A 187 8.06 1.89 14.98
C ALA A 187 7.34 3.12 14.42
N SER A 188 7.99 4.30 14.45
CA SER A 188 7.41 5.53 13.90
C SER A 188 8.46 6.54 13.46
N ALA A 189 8.18 7.19 12.32
CA ALA A 189 8.94 8.32 11.81
C ALA A 189 8.43 9.68 12.32
N LEU A 190 7.38 9.70 13.16
CA LEU A 190 6.83 10.93 13.75
C LEU A 190 7.92 11.72 14.48
N SER A 191 8.03 13.01 14.18
CA SER A 191 8.96 13.91 14.85
C SER A 191 8.23 15.03 15.58
N ALA A 192 8.67 15.36 16.78
CA ALA A 192 8.10 16.46 17.55
C ALA A 192 8.27 17.79 16.80
N CYS A 193 7.20 18.57 16.66
CA CYS A 193 7.25 19.91 16.08
C CYS A 193 7.93 20.86 17.07
N ALA A 194 8.76 21.80 16.61
CA ALA A 194 9.35 22.79 17.51
C ALA A 194 8.24 23.64 18.17
N THR A 195 8.24 23.69 19.50
CA THR A 195 7.37 24.57 20.31
C THR A 195 8.24 25.46 21.18
N GLU A 196 7.83 26.73 21.37
CA GLU A 196 8.44 27.62 22.36
C GLU A 196 7.93 27.23 23.76
N GLY A 197 8.59 26.27 24.43
CA GLY A 197 8.22 25.81 25.79
C GLY A 197 8.68 24.38 26.16
N GLU A 198 8.24 23.88 27.33
CA GLU A 198 8.51 22.51 27.79
C GLU A 198 7.73 21.47 26.95
N GLY A 199 8.42 20.86 25.99
CA GLY A 199 7.91 19.73 25.20
C GLY A 199 6.92 20.13 24.11
N SER A 200 6.92 19.36 23.03
CA SER A 200 5.91 19.50 21.98
C SER A 200 4.85 18.43 22.13
N ASN A 201 3.60 18.86 22.18
CA ASN A 201 2.44 17.99 22.13
C ASN A 201 2.01 17.63 20.70
N ILE A 202 2.68 18.19 19.68
CA ILE A 202 2.36 17.98 18.27
C ILE A 202 3.52 17.25 17.58
N PHE A 203 3.19 16.18 16.88
CA PHE A 203 4.15 15.37 16.11
C PHE A 203 3.75 15.37 14.63
N ARG A 204 4.73 15.48 13.74
CA ARG A 204 4.53 15.47 12.27
C ARG A 204 5.13 14.21 11.66
N HIS A 205 4.36 13.55 10.80
CA HIS A 205 4.82 12.42 10.00
C HIS A 205 5.37 12.92 8.65
N PRO A 206 6.35 12.25 8.01
CA PRO A 206 6.83 12.63 6.68
C PRO A 206 5.75 12.73 5.60
N SER A 207 4.61 12.06 5.77
CA SER A 207 3.45 12.18 4.88
C SER A 207 2.68 13.51 5.02
N GLY A 208 3.03 14.35 6.00
CA GLY A 208 2.38 15.63 6.28
C GLY A 208 1.27 15.58 7.33
N TYR A 209 0.84 14.39 7.77
CA TYR A 209 -0.11 14.25 8.87
C TYR A 209 0.50 14.70 10.20
N GLU A 210 -0.34 15.31 11.04
CA GLU A 210 0.02 15.76 12.37
C GLU A 210 -0.82 15.03 13.42
N VAL A 211 -0.21 14.76 14.57
CA VAL A 211 -0.83 14.13 15.74
C VAL A 211 -0.63 15.04 16.93
N GLU A 212 -1.73 15.46 17.55
CA GLU A 212 -1.69 16.09 18.88
C GLU A 212 -1.91 14.99 19.93
N THR A 213 -1.05 14.93 20.94
CA THR A 213 -1.25 14.05 22.10
C THR A 213 -1.11 14.82 23.40
N ARG A 214 -2.02 14.54 24.34
CA ARG A 214 -2.03 15.12 25.69
C ARG A 214 -1.51 14.15 26.74
N ASP A 215 -1.29 12.90 26.37
CA ASP A 215 -0.75 11.88 27.26
C ASP A 215 0.78 11.94 27.28
N SER A 216 1.36 12.13 28.47
CA SER A 216 2.81 12.25 28.63
C SER A 216 3.54 10.94 28.32
N GLY A 217 2.88 9.79 28.52
CA GLY A 217 3.39 8.47 28.15
C GLY A 217 3.56 8.36 26.64
N MET A 218 2.53 8.71 25.87
CA MET A 218 2.54 8.72 24.41
C MET A 218 3.54 9.74 23.85
N GLN A 219 3.65 10.94 24.45
CA GLN A 219 4.67 11.93 24.06
C GLN A 219 6.09 11.39 24.21
N ALA A 220 6.39 10.78 25.36
CA ALA A 220 7.68 10.15 25.62
C ALA A 220 7.93 8.97 24.66
N ALA A 221 6.90 8.16 24.40
CA ALA A 221 6.96 7.03 23.49
C ALA A 221 7.28 7.45 22.05
N LEU A 222 6.54 8.41 21.48
CA LEU A 222 6.77 8.91 20.12
C LEU A 222 8.16 9.56 19.98
N THR A 223 8.56 10.34 20.99
CA THR A 223 9.92 10.93 21.03
C THR A 223 10.99 9.85 21.02
N ARG A 224 10.80 8.78 21.83
CA ARG A 224 11.73 7.66 21.88
C ARG A 224 11.78 6.89 20.56
N LEU A 225 10.62 6.56 19.98
CA LEU A 225 10.53 5.85 18.70
C LEU A 225 11.23 6.59 17.57
N ARG A 226 11.14 7.93 17.54
CA ARG A 226 11.87 8.74 16.55
C ARG A 226 13.38 8.54 16.62
N THR A 227 13.94 8.36 17.82
CA THR A 227 15.38 8.09 17.99
C THR A 227 15.81 6.70 17.54
N LEU A 228 14.85 5.76 17.44
CA LEU A 228 15.10 4.37 17.05
C LEU A 228 14.83 4.12 15.57
N TRP A 229 14.05 4.98 14.91
CA TRP A 229 13.69 4.86 13.49
C TRP A 229 14.92 4.60 12.60
N PRO A 230 14.88 3.60 11.69
CA PRO A 230 13.71 2.82 11.27
C PRO A 230 13.40 1.59 12.13
N ASN A 231 14.15 1.33 13.19
CA ASN A 231 13.87 0.24 14.13
C ASN A 231 12.76 0.62 15.10
N GLY A 232 12.22 -0.40 15.77
CA GLY A 232 11.17 -0.22 16.77
C GLY A 232 11.54 -0.67 18.17
N MET A 233 10.53 -0.74 19.02
CA MET A 233 10.59 -1.31 20.36
C MET A 233 9.30 -2.09 20.63
N ARG A 234 9.35 -3.12 21.47
CA ARG A 234 8.12 -3.85 21.86
C ARG A 234 7.16 -2.93 22.60
N ILE A 235 5.87 -3.10 22.35
CA ILE A 235 4.82 -2.29 22.99
C ILE A 235 4.86 -2.43 24.51
N GLY A 236 5.05 -3.65 25.03
CA GLY A 236 5.15 -3.91 26.47
C GLY A 236 6.39 -3.32 27.14
N ASP A 237 7.46 -3.07 26.38
CA ASP A 237 8.67 -2.40 26.91
C ASP A 237 8.49 -0.86 26.93
N LEU A 238 7.66 -0.34 26.03
CA LEU A 238 7.42 1.09 25.86
C LEU A 238 6.32 1.61 26.79
N PHE A 239 5.27 0.81 27.01
CA PHE A 239 4.11 1.18 27.80
C PHE A 239 3.90 0.19 28.95
N ARG A 240 3.82 0.71 30.19
CA ARG A 240 3.52 -0.11 31.37
C ARG A 240 2.07 -0.62 31.38
N ASP A 241 1.15 0.22 30.92
CA ASP A 241 -0.25 -0.09 30.78
C ASP A 241 -0.59 -0.10 29.29
N VAL A 242 -0.52 -1.29 28.68
CA VAL A 242 -0.75 -1.48 27.24
C VAL A 242 -2.22 -1.34 26.88
N GLU A 243 -3.13 -1.68 27.81
CA GLU A 243 -4.56 -1.63 27.56
C GLU A 243 -5.04 -0.20 27.32
N SER A 244 -4.55 0.77 28.11
CA SER A 244 -4.95 2.17 27.97
C SER A 244 -4.49 2.85 26.68
N VAL A 245 -3.44 2.35 26.03
CA VAL A 245 -2.91 2.94 24.79
C VAL A 245 -3.33 2.18 23.52
N MET A 246 -3.98 1.02 23.65
CA MET A 246 -4.25 0.12 22.53
C MET A 246 -5.08 0.78 21.42
N ASP A 247 -6.12 1.53 21.78
CA ASP A 247 -6.99 2.17 20.78
C ASP A 247 -6.31 3.35 20.09
N ASP A 248 -5.48 4.12 20.81
CA ASP A 248 -4.66 5.18 20.22
C ASP A 248 -3.65 4.59 19.22
N LEU A 249 -2.97 3.50 19.59
CA LEU A 249 -2.02 2.83 18.69
C LEU A 249 -2.73 2.27 17.44
N ARG A 250 -3.92 1.67 17.60
CA ARG A 250 -4.72 1.22 16.43
C ARG A 250 -5.09 2.38 15.53
N LEU A 251 -5.51 3.51 16.08
CA LEU A 251 -5.86 4.70 15.32
C LEU A 251 -4.65 5.23 14.53
N LEU A 252 -3.49 5.33 15.18
CA LEU A 252 -2.25 5.75 14.53
C LEU A 252 -1.83 4.79 13.41
N HIS A 253 -1.95 3.48 13.65
CA HIS A 253 -1.60 2.44 12.67
C HIS A 253 -2.52 2.48 11.45
N GLN A 254 -3.83 2.55 11.66
CA GLN A 254 -4.84 2.67 10.59
C GLN A 254 -4.62 3.91 9.72
N ASN A 255 -4.06 4.98 10.29
CA ASN A 255 -3.74 6.18 9.54
C ASN A 255 -2.35 6.15 8.88
N GLY A 256 -1.56 5.10 9.10
CA GLY A 256 -0.21 4.94 8.54
C GLY A 256 0.84 5.80 9.23
N LEU A 257 0.62 6.16 10.50
CA LEU A 257 1.52 7.02 11.28
C LEU A 257 2.51 6.23 12.15
N ILE A 258 2.17 4.96 12.40
CA ILE A 258 3.03 3.98 13.05
C ILE A 258 2.98 2.65 12.32
N GLU A 259 4.04 1.87 12.47
CA GLU A 259 4.09 0.47 12.03
C GLU A 259 3.96 -0.46 13.23
N LEU A 260 3.14 -1.51 13.07
CA LEU A 260 3.07 -2.64 13.98
C LEU A 260 3.74 -3.82 13.30
N ARG A 261 4.77 -4.38 13.93
CA ARG A 261 5.64 -5.40 13.35
C ARG A 261 5.69 -6.63 14.23
N CYS A 262 5.53 -7.81 13.63
CA CYS A 262 5.75 -9.08 14.32
C CYS A 262 7.25 -9.42 14.49
N LEU A 263 8.11 -8.82 13.66
CA LEU A 263 9.55 -9.06 13.63
C LEU A 263 10.28 -7.72 13.46
N ASP A 264 11.39 -7.53 14.18
CA ASP A 264 12.26 -6.36 14.01
C ASP A 264 13.47 -6.73 13.15
N ALA A 265 13.84 -5.88 12.20
CA ALA A 265 14.81 -6.25 11.16
C ALA A 265 16.27 -6.17 11.64
N GLY A 266 16.51 -5.77 12.90
CA GLY A 266 17.82 -5.73 13.53
C GLY A 266 18.60 -7.05 13.43
N GLU A 267 17.91 -8.17 13.24
CA GLU A 267 18.48 -9.52 13.09
C GLU A 267 19.08 -9.81 11.69
N THR A 268 18.91 -8.93 10.69
CA THR A 268 19.24 -9.24 9.27
C THR A 268 20.45 -8.50 8.68
N HIS A 269 21.21 -7.76 9.50
CA HIS A 269 22.26 -6.81 9.06
C HIS A 269 23.27 -7.37 8.04
N GLY A 270 23.70 -8.63 8.16
CA GLY A 270 24.75 -9.20 7.29
C GLY A 270 24.30 -9.54 5.86
N MET A 271 23.01 -9.79 5.61
CA MET A 271 22.51 -10.18 4.28
C MET A 271 22.18 -8.97 3.41
N ALA A 272 21.76 -7.86 4.02
CA ALA A 272 21.37 -6.64 3.32
C ALA A 272 22.54 -6.02 2.52
N GLU A 273 23.78 -6.09 3.03
CA GLU A 273 24.92 -5.44 2.38
C GLU A 273 25.29 -6.01 1.00
N ARG A 274 25.12 -7.31 0.79
CA ARG A 274 25.42 -7.92 -0.51
C ARG A 274 24.35 -7.56 -1.54
N LEU A 275 23.08 -7.64 -1.16
CA LEU A 275 21.97 -7.25 -2.02
C LEU A 275 22.08 -5.77 -2.40
N ASN A 276 22.27 -4.91 -1.40
CA ASN A 276 22.33 -3.46 -1.60
C ASN A 276 23.49 -3.03 -2.48
N ARG A 277 24.65 -3.71 -2.42
CA ARG A 277 25.75 -3.45 -3.36
C ARG A 277 25.37 -3.78 -4.81
N LEU A 278 24.70 -4.91 -5.04
CA LEU A 278 24.28 -5.30 -6.38
C LEU A 278 23.18 -4.37 -6.92
N GLU A 279 22.20 -4.02 -6.09
CA GLU A 279 21.12 -3.09 -6.46
C GLU A 279 21.64 -1.67 -6.71
N ALA A 280 22.58 -1.18 -5.90
CA ALA A 280 23.21 0.11 -6.13
C ALA A 280 23.96 0.16 -7.47
N GLN A 281 24.61 -0.95 -7.85
CA GLN A 281 25.34 -1.05 -9.12
C GLN A 281 24.44 -1.11 -10.36
N GLN A 282 23.28 -1.76 -10.25
CA GLN A 282 22.43 -2.08 -11.40
C GLN A 282 21.12 -1.29 -11.47
N GLY A 283 20.57 -0.87 -10.33
CA GLY A 283 19.22 -0.31 -10.21
C GLY A 283 19.17 1.13 -9.71
N ASN A 284 20.27 1.69 -9.17
CA ASN A 284 20.30 2.99 -8.50
C ASN A 284 19.30 3.09 -7.33
N TYR A 285 19.05 1.99 -6.63
CA TYR A 285 18.32 1.92 -5.36
C TYR A 285 18.95 0.87 -4.44
N ILE A 286 18.52 0.84 -3.18
CA ILE A 286 18.78 -0.25 -2.24
C ILE A 286 17.45 -0.76 -1.68
N THR A 287 17.42 -2.02 -1.25
CA THR A 287 16.29 -2.61 -0.53
C THR A 287 16.64 -2.69 0.96
N THR A 288 15.86 -2.00 1.79
CA THR A 288 16.06 -2.01 3.24
C THR A 288 15.75 -3.37 3.84
N ALA A 289 16.14 -3.55 5.10
CA ALA A 289 15.80 -4.75 5.88
C ALA A 289 14.27 -4.92 6.08
N TYR A 290 13.48 -3.87 5.85
CA TYR A 290 12.02 -3.88 5.86
C TYR A 290 11.41 -4.05 4.46
N HIS A 291 12.21 -4.46 3.47
CA HIS A 291 11.80 -4.67 2.08
C HIS A 291 11.24 -3.40 1.40
N THR A 292 11.69 -2.22 1.83
CA THR A 292 11.37 -0.93 1.17
C THR A 292 12.51 -0.52 0.23
N ARG A 293 12.18 0.14 -0.88
CA ARG A 293 13.20 0.69 -1.79
C ARG A 293 13.56 2.11 -1.38
N GLU A 294 14.85 2.38 -1.27
CA GLU A 294 15.41 3.70 -0.96
C GLU A 294 16.48 4.11 -1.97
N ALA A 295 16.78 5.41 -2.02
CA ALA A 295 17.88 5.93 -2.82
C ALA A 295 19.22 5.39 -2.32
N VAL A 296 20.19 5.20 -3.23
CA VAL A 296 21.53 4.72 -2.87
C VAL A 296 22.21 5.74 -1.95
N PRO A 297 22.69 5.34 -0.76
CA PRO A 297 23.44 6.23 0.12
C PRO A 297 24.75 6.70 -0.54
N ALA A 298 25.20 7.92 -0.23
CA ALA A 298 26.37 8.53 -0.86
C ALA A 298 27.65 7.66 -0.83
N GLY A 299 27.88 6.90 0.24
CA GLY A 299 29.05 6.00 0.36
C GLY A 299 28.98 4.68 -0.44
N LEU A 300 27.80 4.32 -0.97
CA LEU A 300 27.61 3.14 -1.84
C LEU A 300 27.59 3.52 -3.32
N ALA A 301 27.41 4.81 -3.64
CA ALA A 301 27.25 5.32 -5.00
C ALA A 301 28.53 5.26 -5.85
N GLU A 302 29.72 5.23 -5.22
CA GLU A 302 31.02 5.26 -5.92
C GLU A 302 31.31 4.02 -6.80
N THR A 303 30.49 2.97 -6.70
CA THR A 303 30.65 1.73 -7.49
C THR A 303 29.59 1.53 -8.58
N SER A 304 28.70 2.51 -8.84
CA SER A 304 27.64 2.35 -9.84
C SER A 304 28.17 2.33 -11.27
N LEU A 305 27.88 1.26 -12.01
CA LEU A 305 28.19 1.11 -13.44
C LEU A 305 27.31 1.99 -14.34
N TYR A 306 26.22 2.53 -13.81
CA TYR A 306 25.29 3.43 -14.49
C TYR A 306 25.32 4.85 -13.93
N GLY A 307 26.43 5.25 -13.31
CA GLY A 307 26.70 6.64 -12.94
C GLY A 307 26.38 7.54 -14.12
N ARG A 308 25.28 8.30 -14.01
CA ARG A 308 24.91 9.32 -14.98
C ARG A 308 26.15 10.20 -15.17
N ALA A 309 26.72 10.17 -16.37
CA ALA A 309 27.38 11.34 -16.90
C ALA A 309 26.31 12.45 -16.86
N THR A 310 26.38 13.30 -15.85
CA THR A 310 25.78 14.63 -15.92
C THR A 310 26.51 15.34 -17.06
N ALA A 311 25.94 15.28 -18.25
CA ALA A 311 26.29 16.21 -19.30
C ALA A 311 25.77 17.60 -18.87
N SER A 312 26.73 18.51 -18.80
CA SER A 312 26.66 19.98 -18.67
C SER A 312 25.38 20.66 -19.11
#